data_AF-A0A959APR7-F1
#
_entry.id   AF-A0A959APR7-F1
#
_cell.length_a   1.000
_cell.length_b   1.000
_cell.length_c   1.000
_cell.angle_alpha   90.00
_cell.angle_beta   90.00
_cell.angle_gamma   90.00
#
_symmetry.space_group_name_H-M   'P 1'
#
loop_
_entity.id
_entity.type
_entity.pdbx_description
1 polymer ?
#
loop_
_entity_poly.entity_id
_entity_poly.type
_entity_poly.pdbx_seq_one_letter_code
_entity_poly.pdbx_strand_id
1 'polypeptide(L)'
;MINGFRVMALSGAEEMTSPNFGTTICDKEKPYYWGREWAKSGYNTQKMVGEFPALSAFRMDAEASHAFTGRTGTVSRIELAVVDMYQKGECESGKCKGCGGRTILEIFRDTETLLSYVFRFLGGTVHAVMDDGQEGLFNASVLDSLVSDAVISGYEPMAQYGDMLIGKNSVVSISNVEFPAAGLYGSAAIIKTPTLSCSTHVPVPIIPDAVIKSCCK
;
A
#
# COMPACT_ATOMS: atom_id res chain seq x y z
N MET A 1 12.57 -5.10 -7.47
CA MET A 1 11.11 -5.20 -7.74
C MET A 1 10.44 -5.59 -6.43
N ILE A 2 9.29 -5.00 -6.07
CA ILE A 2 8.57 -5.33 -4.82
C ILE A 2 7.98 -6.73 -4.94
N ASN A 3 8.14 -7.55 -3.89
CA ASN A 3 7.70 -8.94 -3.85
C ASN A 3 6.51 -9.19 -2.92
N GLY A 4 6.25 -8.26 -1.99
CA GLY A 4 5.08 -8.29 -1.13
C GLY A 4 4.58 -6.89 -0.76
N PHE A 5 3.30 -6.81 -0.42
CA PHE A 5 2.62 -5.62 0.08
C PHE A 5 1.80 -5.99 1.32
N ARG A 6 1.85 -5.16 2.36
CA ARG A 6 1.03 -5.33 3.56
C ARG A 6 0.60 -3.98 4.14
N VAL A 7 -0.67 -3.88 4.51
CA VAL A 7 -1.20 -2.79 5.34
C VAL A 7 -1.24 -3.25 6.79
N MET A 8 -0.67 -2.48 7.70
CA MET A 8 -0.64 -2.80 9.13
C MET A 8 -1.07 -1.60 9.97
N ALA A 9 -1.51 -1.87 11.19
CA ALA A 9 -1.54 -0.85 12.23
C ALA A 9 -0.10 -0.45 12.59
N LEU A 10 0.11 0.81 12.98
CA LEU A 10 1.44 1.30 13.37
C LEU A 10 2.07 0.46 14.50
N SER A 11 1.26 -0.01 15.45
CA SER A 11 1.68 -0.91 16.53
C SER A 11 1.99 -2.35 16.07
N GLY A 12 1.63 -2.71 14.85
CA GLY A 12 1.80 -4.04 14.26
C GLY A 12 3.05 -4.17 13.37
N ALA A 13 3.96 -3.20 13.37
CA ALA A 13 5.18 -3.26 12.56
C ALA A 13 6.05 -4.51 12.85
N GLU A 14 5.94 -5.08 14.05
CA GLU A 14 6.57 -6.36 14.42
C GLU A 14 6.10 -7.53 13.54
N GLU A 15 4.89 -7.47 12.97
CA GLU A 15 4.36 -8.51 12.08
C GLU A 15 5.21 -8.69 10.81
N MET A 16 5.95 -7.66 10.38
CA MET A 16 6.90 -7.75 9.25
C MET A 16 8.03 -8.76 9.48
N THR A 17 8.29 -9.12 10.73
CA THR A 17 9.29 -10.12 11.10
C THR A 17 8.75 -11.55 11.02
N SER A 18 7.43 -11.72 10.93
CA SER A 18 6.82 -13.04 10.78
C SER A 18 7.02 -13.58 9.35
N PRO A 19 7.12 -14.91 9.16
CA PRO A 19 7.38 -15.52 7.85
C PRO A 19 6.36 -15.19 6.76
N ASN A 20 5.17 -14.70 7.13
CA ASN A 20 4.04 -14.39 6.24
C ASN A 20 3.52 -12.95 6.41
N PHE A 21 4.29 -12.06 7.06
CA PHE A 21 3.87 -10.69 7.39
C PHE A 21 2.54 -10.60 8.18
N GLY A 22 2.26 -11.58 9.04
CA GLY A 22 1.04 -11.65 9.85
C GLY A 22 -0.21 -12.04 9.06
N THR A 23 -0.05 -12.42 7.78
CA THR A 23 -1.16 -12.68 6.87
C THR A 23 -1.88 -13.98 7.19
N THR A 24 -3.20 -13.97 7.05
CA THR A 24 -4.03 -15.18 7.12
C THR A 24 -4.75 -15.44 5.81
N ILE A 25 -5.30 -16.64 5.62
CA ILE A 25 -6.14 -16.95 4.44
C ILE A 25 -7.35 -16.00 4.31
N CYS A 26 -7.82 -15.45 5.43
CA CYS A 26 -8.90 -14.48 5.47
C CYS A 26 -8.52 -13.13 4.84
N ASP A 27 -7.25 -12.90 4.53
CA ASP A 27 -6.77 -11.68 3.88
C ASP A 27 -6.76 -11.77 2.35
N LYS A 28 -7.04 -12.95 1.78
CA LYS A 28 -7.03 -13.18 0.32
C LYS A 28 -7.92 -12.20 -0.45
N GLU A 29 -9.11 -11.93 0.08
CA GLU A 29 -10.12 -11.08 -0.56
C GLU A 29 -10.07 -9.64 -0.04
N LYS A 30 -9.09 -9.32 0.81
CA LYS A 30 -8.97 -8.00 1.44
C LYS A 30 -7.85 -7.18 0.80
N PRO A 31 -7.98 -5.85 0.75
CA PRO A 31 -6.95 -4.98 0.16
C PRO A 31 -5.74 -4.75 1.08
N TYR A 32 -5.52 -5.63 2.06
CA TYR A 32 -4.52 -5.42 3.12
C TYR A 32 -3.26 -6.27 2.95
N TYR A 33 -3.26 -7.26 2.07
CA TYR A 33 -2.06 -8.02 1.76
C TYR A 33 -2.03 -8.51 0.32
N TRP A 34 -0.83 -8.50 -0.23
CA TRP A 34 -0.53 -9.16 -1.49
C TRP A 34 0.89 -9.72 -1.45
N GLY A 35 1.09 -10.91 -1.99
CA GLY A 35 2.41 -11.52 -2.13
C GLY A 35 2.56 -12.10 -3.53
N ARG A 36 3.71 -11.87 -4.18
CA ARG A 36 3.96 -12.31 -5.55
C ARG A 36 3.85 -13.83 -5.69
N GLU A 37 4.56 -14.59 -4.87
CA GLU A 37 4.51 -16.05 -4.93
C GLU A 37 3.16 -16.61 -4.50
N TRP A 38 2.50 -15.97 -3.52
CA TRP A 38 1.14 -16.36 -3.13
C TRP A 38 0.16 -16.21 -4.30
N ALA A 39 0.20 -15.07 -5.01
CA ALA A 39 -0.60 -14.84 -6.22
C ALA A 39 -0.27 -15.83 -7.34
N LYS A 40 1.02 -16.07 -7.63
CA LYS A 40 1.44 -17.07 -8.65
C LYS A 40 0.99 -18.49 -8.32
N SER A 41 0.87 -18.83 -7.03
CA SER A 41 0.42 -20.14 -6.58
C SER A 41 -1.10 -20.34 -6.62
N GLY A 42 -1.86 -19.35 -7.10
CA GLY A 42 -3.32 -19.37 -7.01
C GLY A 42 -3.83 -19.20 -5.58
N TYR A 43 -3.10 -18.46 -4.74
CA TYR A 43 -3.39 -18.22 -3.34
C TYR A 43 -3.35 -19.49 -2.45
N ASN A 44 -2.41 -20.40 -2.71
CA ASN A 44 -2.20 -21.58 -1.86
C ASN A 44 -1.69 -21.17 -0.47
N THR A 45 -2.36 -21.61 0.59
CA THR A 45 -2.00 -21.30 1.99
C THR A 45 -0.60 -21.75 2.38
N GLN A 46 -0.05 -22.79 1.76
CA GLN A 46 1.32 -23.26 1.98
C GLN A 46 2.38 -22.37 1.32
N LYS A 47 1.98 -21.44 0.44
CA LYS A 47 2.84 -20.49 -0.27
C LYS A 47 2.63 -19.05 0.18
N MET A 48 1.95 -18.87 1.32
CA MET A 48 1.74 -17.57 1.96
C MET A 48 3.02 -17.19 2.73
N VAL A 49 4.01 -16.68 2.00
CA VAL A 49 5.32 -16.29 2.53
C VAL A 49 5.54 -14.81 2.24
N GLY A 50 6.07 -14.08 3.22
CA GLY A 50 6.51 -12.71 3.09
C GLY A 50 7.84 -12.66 2.36
N GLU A 51 7.88 -11.93 1.25
CA GLU A 51 9.09 -11.80 0.42
C GLU A 51 9.57 -10.36 0.38
N PHE A 52 10.89 -10.22 0.51
CA PHE A 52 11.57 -8.93 0.43
C PHE A 52 12.13 -8.69 -0.99
N PRO A 53 12.25 -7.43 -1.45
CA PRO A 53 11.82 -6.22 -0.75
C PRO A 53 10.29 -6.11 -0.69
N ALA A 54 9.78 -5.64 0.44
CA ALA A 54 8.36 -5.56 0.77
C ALA A 54 7.92 -4.11 0.96
N LEU A 55 6.74 -3.77 0.44
CA LEU A 55 6.07 -2.50 0.70
C LEU A 55 5.11 -2.66 1.89
N SER A 56 5.35 -1.91 2.95
CA SER A 56 4.43 -1.78 4.08
C SER A 56 3.75 -0.42 4.06
N ALA A 57 2.46 -0.39 4.40
CA ALA A 57 1.69 0.83 4.60
C ALA A 57 1.12 0.88 6.01
N PHE A 58 1.36 1.99 6.72
CA PHE A 58 0.86 2.22 8.08
C PHE A 58 -0.01 3.47 8.09
N ARG A 59 -1.29 3.33 8.47
CA ARG A 59 -2.10 4.51 8.76
C ARG A 59 -1.64 5.07 10.11
N MET A 60 -1.19 6.33 10.11
CA MET A 60 -0.73 6.98 11.33
C MET A 60 -1.89 7.67 12.05
N ASP A 61 -2.44 8.68 11.41
CA ASP A 61 -3.52 9.52 11.92
C ASP A 61 -4.38 10.02 10.75
N ALA A 62 -5.44 10.77 11.07
CA ALA A 62 -6.24 11.45 10.08
C ALA A 62 -6.68 12.82 10.58
N GLU A 63 -6.59 13.81 9.70
CA GLU A 63 -7.04 15.17 9.93
C GLU A 63 -8.42 15.35 9.31
N ALA A 64 -9.40 15.80 10.09
CA ALA A 64 -10.72 16.17 9.58
C ALA A 64 -10.70 17.63 9.12
N SER A 65 -11.09 17.90 7.87
CA SER A 65 -11.35 19.25 7.40
C SER A 65 -12.83 19.59 7.60
N HIS A 66 -13.08 20.84 7.99
CA HIS A 66 -14.44 21.38 8.22
C HIS A 66 -15.30 20.51 9.16
N ALA A 67 -14.68 19.97 10.21
CA ALA A 67 -15.26 18.98 11.15
C ALA A 67 -16.62 19.38 11.76
N PHE A 68 -16.92 20.68 11.82
CA PHE A 68 -18.16 21.22 12.40
C PHE A 68 -19.13 21.77 11.35
N THR A 69 -18.96 21.40 10.07
CA THR A 69 -19.86 21.79 8.98
C THR A 69 -20.50 20.55 8.35
N GLY A 70 -21.57 20.73 7.58
CA GLY A 70 -22.21 19.64 6.83
C GLY A 70 -21.36 19.08 5.67
N ARG A 71 -20.11 19.51 5.50
CA ARG A 71 -19.18 19.05 4.47
C ARG A 71 -17.83 18.71 5.10
N THR A 72 -17.79 17.60 5.83
CA THR A 72 -16.55 17.11 6.42
C THR A 72 -15.70 16.42 5.37
N GLY A 73 -14.40 16.73 5.35
CA GLY A 73 -13.40 15.96 4.61
C GLY A 73 -12.46 15.25 5.58
N THR A 74 -11.77 14.22 5.13
CA THR A 74 -10.75 13.54 5.94
C THR A 74 -9.49 13.32 5.11
N VAL A 75 -8.35 13.77 5.63
CA VAL A 75 -7.03 13.54 5.05
C VAL A 75 -6.28 12.60 5.98
N SER A 76 -6.01 11.38 5.53
CA SER A 76 -5.24 10.40 6.30
C SER A 76 -3.75 10.54 6.01
N ARG A 77 -2.93 10.46 7.05
CA ARG A 77 -1.47 10.34 6.91
C ARG A 77 -1.11 8.86 6.91
N ILE A 78 -0.48 8.41 5.83
CA ILE A 78 -0.06 7.03 5.62
C ILE A 78 1.46 7.03 5.47
N GLU A 79 2.14 6.27 6.31
CA GLU A 79 3.55 5.95 6.10
C GLU A 79 3.64 4.79 5.10
N LEU A 80 4.35 5.01 4.01
CA LEU A 80 4.76 3.98 3.06
C LEU A 80 6.23 3.68 3.30
N ALA A 81 6.56 2.44 3.58
CA ALA A 81 7.94 1.99 3.77
C ALA A 81 8.24 0.81 2.85
N VAL A 82 9.36 0.88 2.13
CA VAL A 82 9.92 -0.27 1.42
C VAL A 82 11.10 -0.77 2.23
N VAL A 83 11.03 -2.01 2.68
CA VAL A 83 12.07 -2.67 3.49
C VAL A 83 12.63 -3.88 2.77
N ASP A 84 13.90 -4.18 3.02
CA ASP A 84 14.59 -5.37 2.55
C ASP A 84 15.41 -6.00 3.70
N MET A 85 15.73 -7.28 3.56
CA MET A 85 16.47 -8.07 4.54
C MET A 85 17.97 -7.96 4.28
N TYR A 86 18.73 -7.57 5.30
CA TYR A 86 20.19 -7.62 5.25
C TYR A 86 20.70 -9.04 5.54
N GLN A 87 21.31 -9.67 4.53
CA GLN A 87 21.85 -11.03 4.62
C GLN A 87 23.29 -11.01 5.16
N LYS A 88 23.41 -10.80 6.48
CA LYS A 88 24.68 -10.66 7.19
C LYS A 88 25.70 -11.76 6.86
N GLY A 89 25.26 -13.02 6.77
CA GLY A 89 26.12 -14.17 6.50
C GLY A 89 26.75 -14.20 5.11
N GLU A 90 26.10 -13.63 4.08
CA GLU A 90 26.66 -13.61 2.73
C GLU A 90 27.73 -12.52 2.58
N CYS A 91 27.48 -11.34 3.14
CA CYS A 91 28.43 -10.23 3.11
C CYS A 91 29.69 -10.52 3.96
N GLU A 92 29.54 -11.08 5.16
CA GLU A 92 30.68 -11.41 6.05
C GLU A 92 31.56 -12.54 5.48
N SER A 93 31.02 -13.36 4.58
CA SER A 93 31.77 -14.41 3.88
C SER A 93 32.58 -13.93 2.67
N GLY A 94 32.62 -12.61 2.42
CA GLY A 94 33.30 -12.01 1.26
C GLY A 94 32.53 -12.17 -0.06
N LYS A 95 31.29 -12.68 -0.01
CA LYS A 95 30.40 -12.80 -1.18
C LYS A 95 29.56 -11.53 -1.38
N CYS A 96 30.22 -10.37 -1.41
CA CYS A 96 29.57 -9.07 -1.61
C CYS A 96 29.13 -8.81 -3.06
N LYS A 97 28.83 -9.85 -3.84
CA LYS A 97 28.42 -9.74 -5.26
C LYS A 97 26.99 -10.23 -5.42
N GLY A 98 26.19 -9.48 -6.16
CA GLY A 98 24.78 -9.81 -6.43
C GLY A 98 23.84 -9.40 -5.28
N CYS A 99 22.57 -9.81 -5.38
CA CYS A 99 21.52 -9.33 -4.47
C CYS A 99 21.69 -9.77 -3.00
N GLY A 100 22.35 -10.88 -2.73
CA GLY A 100 22.61 -11.33 -1.35
C GLY A 100 23.80 -10.63 -0.68
N GLY A 101 24.68 -10.00 -1.47
CA GLY A 101 25.88 -9.31 -0.98
C GLY A 101 25.72 -7.81 -0.72
N ARG A 102 24.49 -7.29 -0.75
CA ARG A 102 24.22 -5.85 -0.61
C ARG A 102 24.53 -5.34 0.79
N THR A 103 25.24 -4.22 0.87
CA THR A 103 25.43 -3.45 2.09
C THR A 103 24.13 -2.75 2.50
N ILE A 104 24.04 -2.32 3.76
CA ILE A 104 22.89 -1.56 4.27
C ILE A 104 22.65 -0.27 3.45
N LEU A 105 23.72 0.42 3.03
CA LEU A 105 23.61 1.63 2.21
C LEU A 105 23.06 1.35 0.80
N GLU A 106 23.45 0.21 0.21
CA GLU A 106 22.87 -0.22 -1.07
C GLU A 106 21.39 -0.59 -0.92
N ILE A 107 21.03 -1.23 0.20
CA ILE A 107 19.61 -1.48 0.52
C ILE A 107 18.84 -0.16 0.57
N PHE A 108 19.32 0.85 1.32
CA PHE A 108 18.65 2.16 1.38
C PHE A 108 18.45 2.79 0.00
N ARG A 109 19.48 2.80 -0.85
CA ARG A 109 19.38 3.34 -2.21
C ARG A 109 18.37 2.56 -3.07
N ASP A 110 18.41 1.24 -2.99
CA ASP A 110 17.52 0.38 -3.76
C ASP A 110 16.06 0.54 -3.31
N THR A 111 15.82 0.60 -1.99
CA THR A 111 14.47 0.80 -1.43
C THR A 111 13.92 2.19 -1.71
N GLU A 112 14.76 3.23 -1.71
CA GLU A 112 14.37 4.59 -2.11
C GLU A 112 13.93 4.63 -3.58
N THR A 113 14.67 3.93 -4.44
CA THR A 113 14.34 3.80 -5.87
C THR A 113 13.00 3.07 -6.04
N LEU A 114 12.79 1.97 -5.29
CA LEU A 114 11.51 1.24 -5.31
C LEU A 114 10.35 2.09 -4.79
N LEU A 115 10.56 2.85 -3.71
CA LEU A 115 9.56 3.76 -3.16
C LEU A 115 9.18 4.86 -4.16
N SER A 116 10.15 5.36 -4.94
CA SER A 116 9.90 6.28 -6.04
C SER A 116 9.01 5.67 -7.14
N TYR A 117 9.19 4.39 -7.46
CA TYR A 117 8.28 3.68 -8.37
C TYR A 117 6.86 3.51 -7.77
N VAL A 118 6.75 3.31 -6.46
CA VAL A 118 5.44 3.29 -5.77
C VAL A 118 4.75 4.64 -5.90
N PHE A 119 5.46 5.76 -5.69
CA PHE A 119 4.87 7.09 -5.89
C PHE A 119 4.40 7.32 -7.31
N ARG A 120 5.20 6.93 -8.31
CA ARG A 120 4.81 7.04 -9.72
C ARG A 120 3.57 6.20 -10.02
N PHE A 121 3.49 4.98 -9.47
CA PHE A 121 2.32 4.11 -9.63
C PHE A 121 1.08 4.74 -8.99
N LEU A 122 1.19 5.24 -7.76
CA LEU A 122 0.09 5.91 -7.07
C LEU A 122 -0.35 7.21 -7.78
N GLY A 123 0.60 7.98 -8.33
CA GLY A 123 0.32 9.17 -9.13
C GLY A 123 -0.45 8.91 -10.42
N GLY A 124 -0.44 7.67 -10.94
CA GLY A 124 -1.24 7.25 -12.09
C GLY A 124 -2.61 6.67 -11.72
N THR A 125 -3.06 6.82 -10.47
CA THR A 125 -4.31 6.22 -9.98
C THR A 125 -5.51 7.03 -10.43
N VAL A 126 -6.54 6.36 -10.95
CA VAL A 126 -7.83 6.92 -11.33
C VAL A 126 -8.94 6.18 -10.60
N HIS A 127 -9.98 6.91 -10.25
CA HIS A 127 -11.26 6.32 -9.89
C HIS A 127 -11.99 6.02 -11.20
N ALA A 128 -12.37 4.76 -11.43
CA ALA A 128 -13.00 4.35 -12.68
C ALA A 128 -14.10 3.30 -12.45
N VAL A 129 -15.02 3.21 -13.41
CA VAL A 129 -16.02 2.14 -13.52
C VAL A 129 -15.64 1.27 -14.70
N MET A 130 -15.50 -0.03 -14.48
CA MET A 130 -15.26 -1.03 -15.51
C MET A 130 -16.57 -1.42 -16.20
N ASP A 131 -16.51 -1.97 -17.41
CA ASP A 131 -17.70 -2.32 -18.20
C ASP A 131 -18.61 -3.38 -17.55
N ASP A 132 -18.07 -4.18 -16.62
CA ASP A 132 -18.84 -5.13 -15.81
C ASP A 132 -19.54 -4.47 -14.59
N GLY A 133 -19.43 -3.15 -14.47
CA GLY A 133 -19.98 -2.34 -13.40
C GLY A 133 -19.10 -2.25 -12.15
N GLN A 134 -17.89 -2.81 -12.14
CA GLN A 134 -16.98 -2.68 -11.01
C GLN A 134 -16.43 -1.25 -10.90
N GLU A 135 -16.71 -0.60 -9.79
CA GLU A 135 -16.20 0.73 -9.45
C GLU A 135 -15.02 0.60 -8.47
N GLY A 136 -13.96 1.37 -8.69
CA GLY A 136 -12.81 1.32 -7.81
C GLY A 136 -11.66 2.24 -8.20
N LEU A 137 -10.59 2.16 -7.42
CA LEU A 137 -9.32 2.82 -7.72
C LEU A 137 -8.41 1.87 -8.48
N PHE A 138 -7.96 2.33 -9.65
CA PHE A 138 -7.13 1.56 -10.56
C PHE A 138 -5.96 2.42 -11.03
N ASN A 139 -4.87 1.79 -11.46
CA ASN A 139 -3.82 2.50 -12.16
C ASN A 139 -4.18 2.59 -13.65
N ALA A 140 -4.18 3.81 -14.20
CA ALA A 140 -4.61 4.06 -15.58
C ALA A 140 -3.79 3.27 -16.60
N SER A 141 -2.46 3.21 -16.47
CA SER A 141 -1.64 2.48 -17.45
C SER A 141 -1.82 0.97 -17.35
N VAL A 142 -2.27 0.45 -16.20
CA VAL A 142 -2.67 -0.97 -16.08
C VAL A 142 -3.99 -1.19 -16.80
N LEU A 143 -4.99 -0.32 -16.60
CA LEU A 143 -6.26 -0.42 -17.32
C LEU A 143 -6.07 -0.33 -18.84
N ASP A 144 -5.26 0.61 -19.31
CA ASP A 144 -4.91 0.74 -20.73
C ASP A 144 -4.28 -0.53 -21.31
N SER A 145 -3.39 -1.19 -20.54
CA SER A 145 -2.81 -2.48 -20.93
C SER A 145 -3.87 -3.57 -21.00
N LEU A 146 -4.79 -3.65 -20.03
CA LEU A 146 -5.85 -4.65 -20.02
C LEU A 146 -6.84 -4.47 -21.18
N VAL A 147 -7.11 -3.23 -21.59
CA VAL A 147 -7.89 -2.93 -22.81
C VAL A 147 -7.12 -3.36 -24.05
N SER A 148 -5.83 -3.01 -24.15
CA SER A 148 -4.98 -3.38 -25.27
C SER A 148 -4.83 -4.90 -25.43
N ASP A 149 -4.80 -5.63 -24.32
CA ASP A 149 -4.70 -7.09 -24.28
C ASP A 149 -6.08 -7.78 -24.41
N ALA A 150 -7.16 -7.02 -24.62
CA ALA A 150 -8.54 -7.49 -24.71
C ALA A 150 -9.02 -8.31 -23.49
N VAL A 151 -8.43 -8.06 -22.32
CA VAL A 151 -8.86 -8.65 -21.03
C VAL A 151 -10.14 -7.96 -20.55
N ILE A 152 -10.27 -6.66 -20.82
CA ILE A 152 -11.48 -5.87 -20.58
C ILE A 152 -11.82 -5.09 -21.85
N SER A 153 -13.10 -4.79 -22.06
CA SER A 153 -13.54 -4.03 -23.25
C SER A 153 -13.31 -2.53 -23.14
N GLY A 154 -13.23 -2.00 -21.91
CA GLY A 154 -13.17 -0.57 -21.63
C GLY A 154 -13.31 -0.24 -20.15
N TYR A 155 -13.18 1.05 -19.85
CA TYR A 155 -13.45 1.63 -18.54
C TYR A 155 -13.80 3.12 -18.68
N GLU A 156 -14.55 3.67 -17.73
CA GLU A 156 -14.90 5.09 -17.65
C GLU A 156 -14.18 5.75 -16.45
N PRO A 157 -13.25 6.70 -16.68
CA PRO A 157 -12.59 7.43 -15.59
C PRO A 157 -13.53 8.48 -14.98
N MET A 158 -13.80 8.34 -13.68
CA MET A 158 -14.66 9.22 -12.88
C MET A 158 -13.89 10.35 -12.19
N ALA A 159 -12.68 10.08 -11.71
CA ALA A 159 -11.84 11.09 -11.05
C ALA A 159 -10.34 10.77 -11.14
N GLN A 160 -9.52 11.82 -11.23
CA GLN A 160 -8.07 11.73 -11.22
C GLN A 160 -7.53 11.71 -9.78
N TYR A 161 -7.62 10.55 -9.12
CA TYR A 161 -7.15 10.42 -7.73
C TYR A 161 -5.65 10.71 -7.59
N GLY A 162 -4.86 10.33 -8.60
CA GLY A 162 -3.45 10.63 -8.72
C GLY A 162 -3.14 12.12 -8.63
N ASP A 163 -3.91 12.96 -9.33
CA ASP A 163 -3.75 14.42 -9.26
C ASP A 163 -4.04 14.96 -7.86
N MET A 164 -5.02 14.38 -7.15
CA MET A 164 -5.31 14.73 -5.76
C MET A 164 -4.14 14.37 -4.83
N LEU A 165 -3.53 13.20 -5.04
CA LEU A 165 -2.34 12.79 -4.30
C LEU A 165 -1.15 13.70 -4.61
N ILE A 166 -0.89 14.01 -5.88
CA ILE A 166 0.20 14.91 -6.32
C ILE A 166 0.02 16.28 -5.67
N GLY A 167 -1.19 16.85 -5.72
CA GLY A 167 -1.47 18.16 -5.14
C GLY A 167 -1.28 18.24 -3.61
N LYS A 168 -1.51 17.13 -2.89
CA LYS A 168 -1.31 17.06 -1.43
C LYS A 168 0.12 16.71 -1.02
N ASN A 169 0.93 16.21 -1.95
CA ASN A 169 2.25 15.65 -1.70
C ASN A 169 3.28 16.21 -2.70
N SER A 170 3.26 17.53 -2.93
CA SER A 170 4.18 18.20 -3.87
C SER A 170 5.65 18.07 -3.46
N VAL A 171 5.91 17.89 -2.15
CA VAL A 171 7.20 17.51 -1.59
C VAL A 171 6.96 16.43 -0.55
N VAL A 172 7.67 15.33 -0.67
CA VAL A 172 7.64 14.22 0.29
C VAL A 172 9.07 13.94 0.74
N SER A 173 9.30 14.00 2.05
CA SER A 173 10.58 13.61 2.62
C SER A 173 10.66 12.09 2.70
N ILE A 174 11.78 11.54 2.22
CA ILE A 174 12.13 10.13 2.37
C ILE A 174 13.17 10.02 3.49
N SER A 175 12.96 9.08 4.41
CA SER A 175 13.88 8.79 5.51
C SER A 175 14.24 7.30 5.51
N ASN A 176 15.43 6.98 6.02
CA ASN A 176 15.80 5.59 6.27
C ASN A 176 14.99 5.03 7.44
N VAL A 177 14.59 3.77 7.32
CA VAL A 177 13.97 2.99 8.39
C VAL A 177 14.80 1.76 8.68
N GLU A 178 14.94 1.45 9.96
CA GLU A 178 15.81 0.38 10.44
C GLU A 178 15.11 -0.42 11.53
N PHE A 179 15.12 -1.74 11.38
CA PHE A 179 14.74 -2.69 12.42
C PHE A 179 15.92 -3.64 12.65
N PRO A 180 16.99 -3.19 13.33
CA PRO A 180 18.25 -3.95 13.41
C PRO A 180 18.09 -5.33 14.04
N ALA A 181 17.20 -5.48 15.02
CA ALA A 181 16.90 -6.76 15.66
C ALA A 181 16.31 -7.80 14.68
N ALA A 182 15.63 -7.33 13.64
CA ALA A 182 15.06 -8.16 12.58
C ALA A 182 15.94 -8.21 11.33
N GLY A 183 17.05 -7.48 11.28
CA GLY A 183 17.90 -7.34 10.09
C GLY A 183 17.21 -6.64 8.92
N LEU A 184 16.17 -5.84 9.16
CA LEU A 184 15.43 -5.14 8.12
C LEU A 184 15.88 -3.68 8.00
N TYR A 185 16.09 -3.24 6.77
CA TYR A 185 16.54 -1.89 6.45
C TYR A 185 15.79 -1.41 5.21
N GLY A 186 15.52 -0.11 5.13
CA GLY A 186 14.81 0.43 3.99
C GLY A 186 14.58 1.93 4.01
N SER A 187 13.61 2.37 3.21
CA SER A 187 13.25 3.77 3.06
C SER A 187 11.75 3.94 3.25
N ALA A 188 11.35 5.01 3.93
CA ALA A 188 9.96 5.33 4.18
C ALA A 188 9.64 6.79 3.90
N ALA A 189 8.36 7.05 3.70
CA ALA A 189 7.81 8.36 3.47
C ALA A 189 6.38 8.45 3.99
N ILE A 190 6.01 9.62 4.50
CA ILE A 190 4.65 9.89 4.92
C ILE A 190 3.92 10.63 3.81
N ILE A 191 2.85 10.04 3.29
CA ILE A 191 1.97 10.65 2.30
C ILE A 191 0.63 11.04 2.92
N LYS A 192 0.04 12.11 2.38
CA LYS A 192 -1.30 12.59 2.71
C LYS A 192 -2.29 12.09 1.67
N THR A 193 -3.30 11.36 2.10
CA THR A 193 -4.33 10.79 1.22
C THR A 193 -5.69 11.38 1.57
N PRO A 194 -6.37 12.07 0.64
CA PRO A 194 -7.75 12.45 0.86
C PRO A 194 -8.63 11.20 0.81
N THR A 195 -9.57 11.11 1.72
CA THR A 195 -10.60 10.06 1.70
C THR A 195 -11.57 10.41 0.58
N LEU A 196 -11.74 9.51 -0.39
CA LEU A 196 -12.88 9.56 -1.29
C LEU A 196 -14.11 9.30 -0.41
N SER A 197 -14.90 10.34 -0.16
CA SER A 197 -16.13 10.17 0.61
C SER A 197 -17.09 9.32 -0.23
N CYS A 198 -17.20 8.03 0.09
CA CYS A 198 -18.27 7.20 -0.42
C CYS A 198 -19.58 7.67 0.23
N SER A 199 -20.26 8.60 -0.44
CA SER A 199 -21.54 9.22 -0.10
C SER A 199 -21.58 10.18 1.10
N THR A 200 -22.36 11.25 0.94
CA THR A 200 -22.76 12.18 1.99
C THR A 200 -23.57 11.44 3.04
N HIS A 201 -23.02 11.23 4.23
CA HIS A 201 -23.84 10.88 5.38
C HIS A 201 -24.91 11.96 5.58
N VAL A 202 -26.17 11.62 5.34
CA VAL A 202 -27.30 12.41 5.86
C VAL A 202 -27.13 12.40 7.38
N PRO A 203 -27.06 13.56 8.07
CA PRO A 203 -26.92 13.59 9.51
C PRO A 203 -28.03 12.74 10.15
N VAL A 204 -27.64 11.65 10.80
CA VAL A 204 -28.57 10.88 11.63
C VAL A 204 -28.84 11.75 12.87
N PRO A 205 -30.11 12.12 13.16
CA PRO A 205 -30.43 12.78 14.41
C PRO A 205 -29.98 11.89 15.57
N ILE A 206 -29.34 12.50 16.57
CA ILE A 206 -28.60 11.84 17.65
C ILE A 206 -29.52 10.90 18.44
N ILE A 207 -29.43 9.60 18.10
CA ILE A 207 -29.77 8.28 18.71
C ILE A 207 -30.87 8.19 19.83
N PRO A 208 -31.72 7.14 19.82
CA PRO A 208 -31.37 5.94 20.60
C PRO A 208 -31.62 4.59 19.88
N ASP A 209 -30.69 3.65 20.12
CA ASP A 209 -30.77 2.19 20.02
C ASP A 209 -31.35 1.51 18.77
N ALA A 210 -30.48 1.19 17.79
CA ALA A 210 -30.57 -0.07 17.03
C ALA A 210 -29.28 -0.35 16.23
N VAL A 211 -28.57 -1.40 16.65
CA VAL A 211 -27.67 -2.29 15.88
C VAL A 211 -26.98 -1.67 14.65
N ILE A 212 -25.76 -1.18 14.87
CA ILE A 212 -24.84 -0.80 13.80
C ILE A 212 -24.36 -2.07 13.08
N LYS A 213 -24.95 -2.39 11.92
CA LYS A 213 -24.27 -3.19 10.90
C LYS A 213 -23.49 -2.25 9.99
N SER A 214 -22.23 -2.05 10.31
CA SER A 214 -21.26 -1.42 9.41
C SER A 214 -20.53 -2.49 8.63
N CYS A 215 -20.95 -2.68 7.37
CA CYS A 215 -20.07 -3.16 6.32
C CYS A 215 -20.33 -2.24 5.14
N CYS A 216 -19.35 -1.39 4.83
CA CYS A 216 -19.35 -0.61 3.59
C CYS A 216 -19.70 -1.55 2.42
N LYS A 217 -20.74 -1.18 1.66
CA LYS A 217 -21.05 -1.81 0.38
C LYS A 217 -20.16 -1.22 -0.70
#